data_AF-A0A8T5TZI0-F1
#
_entry.id   AF-A0A8T5TZI0-F1
#
_cell.length_a   1.000
_cell.length_b   1.000
_cell.length_c   1.000
_cell.angle_alpha   90.00
_cell.angle_beta   90.00
_cell.angle_gamma   90.00
#
_symmetry.space_group_name_H-M   'P 1'
#
loop_
_entity.id
_entity.type
_entity.pdbx_description
1 polymer ?
#
loop_
_entity_poly.entity_id
_entity_poly.type
_entity_poly.pdbx_seq_one_letter_code
_entity_poly.pdbx_strand_id
1 'polypeptide(L)' 'MSMDDLQEQVEKLKDEMDVLEEACDTLPQCSEDDGCETCETFKKIDALNDKIEELENKIEALMGADEEDD' A
#
# COMPACT_ATOMS: atom_id res chain seq x y z
N MET A 1 5.48 1.44 18.15
CA MET A 1 4.50 0.61 17.42
C MET A 1 4.95 -0.81 17.60
N SER A 2 4.05 -1.70 18.02
CA SER A 2 4.35 -3.13 18.03
C SER A 2 4.34 -3.68 16.60
N MET A 3 4.87 -4.89 16.43
CA MET A 3 4.78 -5.61 15.17
C MET A 3 3.31 -5.82 14.76
N ASP A 4 2.44 -6.17 15.72
CA ASP A 4 1.00 -6.32 15.48
C ASP A 4 0.35 -5.02 14.99
N ASP A 5 0.72 -3.85 15.56
CA ASP A 5 0.21 -2.55 15.12
C ASP A 5 0.60 -2.25 13.66
N LEU A 6 1.80 -2.66 13.25
CA LEU A 6 2.29 -2.44 11.88
C LEU A 6 1.59 -3.38 10.90
N GLN A 7 1.38 -4.64 11.27
CA GLN A 7 0.64 -5.61 10.46
C GLN A 7 -0.82 -5.17 10.25
N GLU A 8 -1.51 -4.73 11.31
CA GLU A 8 -2.89 -4.23 11.18
C GLU A 8 -2.96 -2.99 10.27
N GLN A 9 -1.95 -2.12 10.30
CA GLN A 9 -1.86 -0.98 9.39
C GLN A 9 -1.65 -1.41 7.95
N VAL A 10 -0.79 -2.40 7.69
CA VAL A 10 -0.58 -2.96 6.34
C VAL A 10 -1.89 -3.53 5.80
N GLU A 11 -2.60 -4.34 6.59
CA GLU A 11 -3.90 -4.91 6.18
C GLU A 11 -4.91 -3.81 5.84
N LYS A 12 -5.06 -2.80 6.69
CA LYS A 12 -5.97 -1.67 6.42
C LYS A 12 -5.62 -0.90 5.15
N LEU A 13 -4.33 -0.69 4.88
CA LEU A 13 -3.90 0.01 3.68
C LEU A 13 -4.13 -0.85 2.43
N LYS A 14 -3.97 -2.17 2.52
CA LYS A 14 -4.29 -3.11 1.44
C LYS A 14 -5.80 -3.11 1.14
N ASP A 15 -6.64 -3.17 2.18
CA ASP A 15 -8.10 -3.07 2.01
C ASP A 15 -8.52 -1.73 1.36
N GLU A 16 -7.91 -0.62 1.77
CA GLU A 16 -8.19 0.70 1.17
C GLU A 16 -7.73 0.76 -0.29
N MET A 17 -6.59 0.15 -0.60
CA MET A 17 -6.05 0.05 -1.95
C MET A 17 -6.97 -0.75 -2.87
N ASP A 18 -7.46 -1.91 -2.42
CA ASP A 18 -8.40 -2.76 -3.18
C ASP A 18 -9.67 -1.97 -3.55
N VAL A 19 -10.22 -1.20 -2.61
CA VAL A 19 -11.40 -0.36 -2.86
C VAL A 19 -11.10 0.75 -3.89
N LEU A 20 -9.90 1.33 -3.85
CA LEU A 20 -9.50 2.36 -4.81
C LEU A 20 -9.20 1.77 -6.19
N GLU A 21 -8.64 0.58 -6.27
CA GLU A 21 -8.41 -0.16 -7.52
C GLU A 21 -9.74 -0.48 -8.21
N GLU A 22 -10.70 -1.05 -7.47
CA GLU A 22 -12.06 -1.27 -7.98
C GLU A 22 -12.69 0.05 -8.46
N ALA A 23 -12.48 1.14 -7.71
CA ALA A 23 -12.96 2.44 -8.12
C ALA A 23 -12.29 2.93 -9.43
N CYS A 24 -10.97 2.82 -9.59
CA CYS A 24 -10.29 3.23 -10.85
C CYS A 24 -10.77 2.42 -12.04
N ASP A 25 -10.96 1.11 -11.89
CA ASP A 25 -11.45 0.26 -12.97
C ASP A 25 -12.83 0.70 -13.51
N THR A 26 -13.64 1.33 -12.66
CA THR A 26 -14.93 1.90 -13.07
C THR A 26 -14.86 3.32 -13.65
N LEU A 27 -13.72 4.00 -13.54
CA LEU A 27 -13.58 5.37 -14.02
C LEU A 27 -13.37 5.41 -15.55
N PRO A 28 -14.12 6.26 -16.28
CA PRO A 28 -13.99 6.38 -17.74
C PRO A 28 -12.57 6.73 -18.18
N GLN A 29 -11.86 7.52 -17.37
CA GLN A 29 -10.47 7.89 -17.63
C GLN A 29 -9.52 6.69 -17.60
N CYS A 30 -9.73 5.67 -16.76
CA CYS A 30 -8.85 4.48 -16.75
C CYS A 30 -9.02 3.62 -18.05
N SER A 31 -9.99 3.94 -18.93
CA SER A 31 -10.17 3.33 -20.27
C SER A 31 -9.44 4.06 -21.40
N GLU A 32 -8.85 5.23 -21.14
CA GLU A 32 -8.05 5.97 -22.11
C GLU A 32 -6.56 5.63 -21.91
N ASP A 33 -5.78 5.47 -23.00
CA ASP A 33 -4.39 4.95 -23.00
C ASP A 33 -3.45 5.59 -21.95
N ASP A 34 -3.66 6.87 -21.60
CA ASP A 34 -2.85 7.63 -20.61
C ASP A 34 -3.63 8.04 -19.34
N GLY A 35 -4.86 7.57 -19.18
CA GLY A 35 -5.74 8.10 -18.14
C GLY A 35 -5.33 7.72 -16.72
N CYS A 36 -4.58 6.63 -16.53
CA CYS A 36 -4.05 6.25 -15.21
C CYS A 36 -2.98 7.23 -14.69
N GLU A 37 -2.08 7.76 -15.52
CA GLU A 37 -1.05 8.72 -15.08
C GLU A 37 -1.65 10.04 -14.55
N THR A 38 -2.81 10.43 -15.09
CA THR A 38 -3.51 11.65 -14.68
C THR A 38 -4.62 11.41 -13.65
N CYS A 39 -4.99 10.14 -13.41
CA CYS A 39 -6.04 9.75 -12.47
C CYS A 39 -5.59 9.96 -11.02
N GLU A 40 -6.34 10.79 -10.29
CA GLU A 40 -6.07 11.03 -8.86
C GLU A 40 -6.23 9.76 -8.01
N THR A 41 -7.12 8.84 -8.41
CA THR A 41 -7.28 7.55 -7.74
C THR A 41 -6.03 6.69 -7.90
N PHE A 42 -5.47 6.63 -9.12
CA PHE A 42 -4.23 5.90 -9.38
C PHE A 42 -3.05 6.45 -8.56
N LYS A 43 -2.92 7.77 -8.47
CA LYS A 43 -1.90 8.41 -7.60
C LYS A 43 -2.04 8.07 -6.12
N LYS A 44 -3.28 7.86 -5.64
CA LYS A 44 -3.51 7.41 -4.27
C LYS A 44 -3.13 5.95 -4.08
N ILE A 45 -3.44 5.09 -5.04
CA ILE A 45 -3.03 3.68 -5.04
C ILE A 45 -1.51 3.57 -5.00
N ASP A 46 -0.82 4.34 -5.84
CA ASP A 46 0.65 4.39 -5.88
C ASP A 46 1.25 4.81 -4.53
N ALA A 47 0.71 5.89 -3.93
CA ALA A 47 1.13 6.35 -2.61
C ALA A 47 0.80 5.36 -1.47
N LEU A 48 -0.27 4.58 -1.60
CA LEU A 48 -0.60 3.52 -0.63
C LEU A 48 0.38 2.35 -0.76
N ASN A 49 0.75 1.95 -1.98
CA ASN A 49 1.77 0.93 -2.24
C ASN A 49 3.12 1.31 -1.61
N ASP A 50 3.60 2.54 -1.85
CA ASP A 50 4.85 3.04 -1.24
C ASP A 50 4.81 2.93 0.29
N LYS A 51 3.63 3.21 0.88
CA LYS A 51 3.46 3.18 2.32
C LYS A 51 3.37 1.77 2.89
N ILE A 52 2.74 0.85 2.16
CA ILE A 52 2.73 -0.58 2.49
C ILE A 52 4.17 -1.11 2.46
N GLU A 53 4.93 -0.79 1.42
CA GLU A 53 6.34 -1.21 1.31
C GLU A 53 7.19 -0.65 2.46
N GLU A 54 7.00 0.61 2.85
CA GLU A 54 7.70 1.19 4.00
C GLU A 54 7.36 0.44 5.31
N LEU A 55 6.09 0.07 5.51
CA LEU A 55 5.66 -0.65 6.70
C LEU A 55 6.15 -2.11 6.70
N GLU A 56 6.13 -2.79 5.56
CA GLU A 56 6.67 -4.14 5.40
C GLU A 56 8.17 -4.18 5.68
N ASN A 57 8.94 -3.20 5.17
CA ASN A 57 10.36 -3.04 5.49
C ASN A 57 10.60 -2.81 6.99
N LYS A 58 9.74 -2.03 7.67
CA LYS A 58 9.84 -1.84 9.12
C LYS A 58 9.54 -3.13 9.89
N ILE A 59 8.57 -3.92 9.43
CA ILE A 59 8.24 -5.21 10.02
C ILE A 59 9.42 -6.18 9.86
N GLU A 60 10.01 -6.24 8.66
CA GLU A 60 11.20 -7.05 8.39
C GLU A 60 12.39 -6.62 9.24
N ALA A 61 12.65 -5.32 9.35
CA ALA A 61 13.72 -4.80 10.21
C ALA A 61 13.51 -5.13 11.69
N LEU A 62 12.26 -5.12 12.18
CA LEU A 62 11.95 -5.52 13.55
C LEU A 62 12.13 -7.04 13.75
N MET A 63 11.75 -7.87 12.78
CA MET A 63 11.98 -9.32 12.85
C MET A 63 13.47 -9.67 12.77
N GLY A 64 14.22 -9.06 11.88
CA GLY A 64 15.65 -9.31 11.71
C GLY A 64 16.51 -8.78 12.85
N ALA A 65 16.10 -7.67 13.47
CA ALA A 65 16.76 -7.16 14.69
C ALA A 65 16.60 -8.12 15.88
N ASP A 66 15.50 -8.88 15.95
CA ASP A 66 15.31 -9.93 16.98
C ASP A 66 16.22 -11.15 16.73
N GLU A 67 16.68 -11.40 15.49
CA GLU A 67 17.56 -12.54 15.15
C GLU A 67 19.07 -12.23 15.30
N GLU A 68 19.49 -10.96 15.30
CA GLU A 68 20.92 -10.58 15.41
C GLU A 68 21.43 -10.42 16.87
N ASP A 69 20.55 -10.55 17.88
CA ASP A 69 20.89 -10.37 19.32
C ASP A 69 21.05 -11.70 20.12
N ASP A 70 21.13 -12.88 19.47
CA ASP A 70 21.42 -14.20 20.10
C ASP A 70 22.83 -14.77 19.79
#